data_AF-A0A9D2Q8Q2-F1
#
_entry.id   AF-A0A9D2Q8Q2-F1
#
_cell.length_a   1.000
_cell.length_b   1.000
_cell.length_c   1.000
_cell.angle_alpha   90.00
_cell.angle_beta   90.00
_cell.angle_gamma   90.00
#
_symmetry.space_group_name_H-M   'P 1'
#
loop_
_entity.id
_entity.type
_entity.pdbx_description
1 polymer ?
#
loop_
_entity_poly.entity_id
_entity_poly.type
_entity_poly.pdbx_seq_one_letter_code
_entity_poly.pdbx_strand_id
1 'polypeptide(L)'
;MNKTAYDMCYYDSMIQKNRYLFKLIARNTDEPFHVIKDYMKSDYRKAMDRGNPLYLNKTPKQILGSIGIRIKPEAGINEKYDEFILEWMADVYTYMQWKYDLKSENIVDKIKPEELYNKYFPLHEASLENGAEKLKKIYNI
;
A
#
# COMPACT_ATOMS: atom_id res chain seq x y z
N MET A 1 11.81 -23.10 1.01
CA MET A 1 10.58 -22.29 0.82
C MET A 1 10.87 -20.92 1.38
N ASN A 2 10.75 -19.85 0.60
CA ASN A 2 10.93 -18.49 1.11
C ASN A 2 9.87 -18.25 2.20
N LYS A 3 10.28 -17.69 3.34
CA LYS A 3 9.36 -17.31 4.43
C LYS A 3 8.50 -16.08 4.07
N THR A 4 8.77 -15.47 2.92
CA THR A 4 8.19 -14.21 2.45
C THR A 4 7.68 -14.37 1.01
N ALA A 5 6.78 -13.49 0.58
CA ALA A 5 6.12 -13.59 -0.73
C ALA A 5 7.09 -13.55 -1.93
N TYR A 6 8.17 -12.76 -1.80
CA TYR A 6 9.23 -12.64 -2.80
C TYR A 6 10.56 -12.28 -2.14
N ASP A 7 11.62 -12.24 -2.95
CA ASP A 7 13.00 -12.03 -2.49
C ASP A 7 13.18 -10.66 -1.80
N MET A 8 14.02 -10.64 -0.75
CA MET A 8 14.33 -9.42 0.01
C MET A 8 14.91 -8.30 -0.86
N CYS A 9 15.58 -8.61 -1.97
CA CYS A 9 16.13 -7.59 -2.87
C CYS A 9 15.06 -6.66 -3.48
N TYR A 10 13.80 -7.09 -3.53
CA TYR A 10 12.68 -6.25 -3.98
C TYR A 10 12.00 -5.48 -2.84
N TYR A 11 12.19 -5.88 -1.59
CA TYR A 11 11.39 -5.39 -0.46
C TYR A 11 11.53 -3.88 -0.24
N ASP A 12 12.75 -3.37 -0.14
CA ASP A 12 12.99 -1.94 0.10
C ASP A 12 12.44 -1.06 -1.04
N SER A 13 12.64 -1.51 -2.29
CA SER A 13 12.07 -0.86 -3.47
C SER A 13 10.55 -0.84 -3.43
N MET A 14 9.92 -1.93 -2.99
CA MET A 14 8.46 -2.02 -2.86
C MET A 14 7.91 -1.10 -1.78
N ILE A 15 8.59 -0.96 -0.64
CA ILE A 15 8.23 0.00 0.42
C ILE A 15 8.26 1.43 -0.14
N GLN A 16 9.40 1.86 -0.70
CA GLN A 16 9.55 3.22 -1.23
C GLN A 16 8.55 3.53 -2.35
N LYS A 17 8.32 2.55 -3.24
CA LYS A 17 7.37 2.66 -4.33
C LYS A 17 5.94 2.82 -3.85
N ASN A 18 5.48 1.97 -2.92
CA ASN A 18 4.09 2.04 -2.45
C ASN A 18 3.84 3.30 -1.62
N ARG A 19 4.82 3.76 -0.81
CA ARG A 19 4.77 5.08 -0.16
C ARG A 19 4.54 6.20 -1.16
N TYR A 20 5.35 6.25 -2.22
CA TYR A 20 5.19 7.28 -3.24
C TYR A 20 3.89 7.13 -4.03
N LEU A 21 3.46 5.90 -4.34
CA LEU A 21 2.18 5.63 -4.98
C LEU A 21 1.01 6.16 -4.16
N PHE A 22 0.95 5.91 -2.85
CA PHE A 22 -0.16 6.34 -2.00
C PHE A 22 -0.24 7.87 -1.91
N LYS A 23 0.91 8.55 -1.83
CA LYS A 23 0.96 10.01 -1.94
C LYS A 23 0.41 10.48 -3.28
N LEU A 24 0.88 9.90 -4.39
CA LEU A 24 0.38 10.28 -5.72
C LEU A 24 -1.12 10.02 -5.87
N ILE A 25 -1.67 8.95 -5.29
CA ILE A 25 -3.10 8.70 -5.25
C ILE A 25 -3.79 9.89 -4.57
N ALA A 26 -3.42 10.25 -3.33
CA ALA A 26 -4.06 11.34 -2.59
C ALA A 26 -3.96 12.72 -3.25
N ARG A 27 -2.88 12.97 -4.01
CA ARG A 27 -2.73 14.22 -4.78
C ARG A 27 -3.62 14.25 -6.03
N ASN A 28 -3.93 13.09 -6.63
CA ASN A 28 -4.51 13.02 -7.98
C ASN A 28 -5.95 12.47 -8.03
N THR A 29 -6.55 12.15 -6.89
CA THR A 29 -7.96 11.75 -6.78
C THR A 29 -8.60 12.36 -5.53
N ASP A 30 -9.91 12.59 -5.61
CA ASP A 30 -10.72 13.05 -4.48
C ASP A 30 -11.04 11.89 -3.49
N GLU A 31 -10.97 10.65 -3.99
CA GLU A 31 -11.34 9.41 -3.28
C GLU A 31 -10.13 8.46 -3.14
N PRO A 32 -9.07 8.83 -2.40
CA PRO A 32 -7.83 8.04 -2.33
C PRO A 32 -8.03 6.66 -1.72
N PHE A 33 -8.90 6.52 -0.73
CA PHE A 33 -9.15 5.24 -0.08
C PHE A 33 -9.82 4.23 -1.01
N HIS A 34 -10.78 4.68 -1.84
CA HIS A 34 -11.38 3.86 -2.88
C HIS A 34 -10.33 3.40 -3.90
N VAL A 35 -9.49 4.32 -4.39
CA VAL A 35 -8.43 4.00 -5.36
C VAL A 35 -7.39 3.04 -4.75
N ILE A 36 -7.00 3.22 -3.48
CA ILE A 36 -6.11 2.29 -2.77
C ILE A 36 -6.73 0.90 -2.71
N LYS A 37 -8.02 0.80 -2.37
CA LYS A 37 -8.74 -0.48 -2.32
C LYS A 37 -8.76 -1.17 -3.68
N ASP A 38 -9.06 -0.44 -4.74
CA ASP A 38 -9.08 -0.96 -6.11
C ASP A 38 -7.69 -1.41 -6.56
N TYR A 39 -6.65 -0.62 -6.25
CA TYR A 39 -5.26 -1.01 -6.49
C TYR A 39 -4.93 -2.32 -5.79
N MET A 40 -5.28 -2.46 -4.50
CA MET A 40 -4.99 -3.66 -3.71
C MET A 40 -5.69 -4.92 -4.25
N LYS A 41 -6.79 -4.76 -4.98
CA LYS A 41 -7.56 -5.85 -5.63
C LYS A 41 -7.24 -6.05 -7.11
N SER A 42 -6.46 -5.15 -7.71
CA SER A 42 -6.14 -5.17 -9.13
C SER A 42 -5.30 -6.38 -9.54
N ASP A 43 -5.40 -6.78 -10.81
CA ASP A 43 -4.53 -7.82 -11.38
C ASP A 43 -3.04 -7.47 -11.27
N TYR A 44 -2.76 -6.17 -11.25
CA TYR A 44 -1.43 -5.65 -11.05
C TYR A 44 -0.86 -6.03 -9.69
N ARG A 45 -1.65 -5.80 -8.63
CA ARG A 45 -1.24 -6.15 -7.26
C ARG A 45 -1.22 -7.67 -7.08
N LYS A 46 -2.15 -8.42 -7.66
CA LYS A 46 -2.13 -9.89 -7.67
C LYS A 46 -0.87 -10.46 -8.36
N ALA A 47 -0.35 -9.79 -9.38
CA ALA A 47 0.91 -10.18 -10.01
C ALA A 47 2.13 -9.87 -9.12
N MET A 48 2.12 -8.74 -8.40
CA MET A 48 3.14 -8.41 -7.40
C MET A 48 3.14 -9.40 -6.23
N ASP A 49 1.96 -9.75 -5.72
CA ASP A 49 1.81 -10.68 -4.59
C ASP A 49 2.42 -12.06 -4.92
N ARG A 50 2.34 -12.49 -6.20
CA ARG A 50 2.97 -13.72 -6.72
C ARG A 50 4.46 -13.58 -7.02
N GLY A 51 5.07 -12.45 -6.67
CA GLY A 51 6.49 -12.18 -6.88
C GLY A 51 6.89 -11.96 -8.34
N ASN A 52 5.96 -11.57 -9.23
CA ASN A 52 6.28 -11.41 -10.65
C ASN A 52 7.28 -10.24 -10.87
N PRO A 53 8.50 -10.49 -11.36
CA PRO A 53 9.54 -9.46 -11.46
C PRO A 53 9.14 -8.27 -12.35
N LEU A 54 8.36 -8.50 -13.41
CA LEU A 54 7.91 -7.41 -14.28
C LEU A 54 7.07 -6.41 -13.48
N TYR A 55 6.11 -6.90 -12.70
CA TYR A 55 5.21 -6.05 -11.90
C TYR A 55 5.92 -5.45 -10.70
N LEU A 56 6.80 -6.22 -10.05
CA LEU A 56 7.67 -5.74 -8.98
C LEU A 56 8.65 -4.64 -9.43
N ASN A 57 8.91 -4.48 -10.73
CA ASN A 57 9.78 -3.40 -11.24
C ASN A 57 9.04 -2.23 -11.88
N LYS A 58 7.72 -2.31 -12.07
CA LYS A 58 6.97 -1.17 -12.63
C LYS A 58 6.90 0.00 -11.63
N THR A 59 6.90 1.21 -12.19
CA THR A 59 6.94 2.47 -11.44
C THR A 59 5.54 2.92 -10.99
N PRO A 60 5.41 3.80 -9.98
CA PRO A 60 4.12 4.33 -9.54
C PRO A 60 3.31 4.98 -10.66
N LYS A 61 3.98 5.68 -11.61
CA LYS A 61 3.31 6.27 -12.78
C LYS A 61 2.68 5.21 -13.70
N GLN A 62 3.37 4.09 -13.92
CA GLN A 62 2.83 2.97 -14.70
C GLN A 62 1.66 2.29 -13.98
N ILE A 63 1.74 2.17 -12.65
CA ILE A 63 0.65 1.64 -11.82
C ILE A 63 -0.60 2.52 -11.96
N LEU A 64 -0.46 3.82 -11.69
CA LEU A 64 -1.58 4.78 -11.76
C LEU A 64 -2.24 4.80 -13.12
N GLY A 65 -1.44 4.84 -14.19
CA GLY A 65 -1.96 4.77 -15.56
C GLY A 65 -2.75 3.49 -15.83
N SER A 66 -2.32 2.35 -15.27
CA SER A 66 -3.03 1.06 -15.43
C SER A 66 -4.36 0.99 -14.69
N ILE A 67 -4.54 1.78 -13.63
CA ILE A 67 -5.80 1.88 -12.87
C ILE A 67 -6.60 3.14 -13.23
N GLY A 68 -6.31 3.77 -14.37
CA GLY A 68 -7.08 4.90 -14.90
C GLY A 68 -6.83 6.25 -14.23
N ILE A 69 -5.82 6.37 -13.36
CA ILE A 69 -5.50 7.62 -12.66
C ILE A 69 -4.47 8.41 -13.46
N ARG A 70 -4.87 9.60 -13.93
CA ARG A 70 -3.99 10.54 -14.62
C ARG A 70 -3.24 11.39 -13.62
N ILE A 71 -1.90 11.38 -13.71
CA ILE A 71 -1.06 12.30 -12.94
C ILE A 71 -1.21 13.71 -13.51
N LYS A 72 -1.55 14.65 -12.64
CA LYS A 72 -1.56 16.10 -12.85
C LYS A 72 -0.26 16.67 -12.29
N PRO A 73 0.69 17.15 -13.12
CA PRO A 73 1.96 17.71 -12.65
C PRO A 73 1.81 18.81 -11.59
N GLU A 74 0.72 19.57 -11.66
CA GLU A 74 0.34 20.67 -10.77
C GLU A 74 -0.33 20.23 -9.47
N ALA A 75 -0.63 18.93 -9.29
CA ALA A 75 -1.26 18.43 -8.07
C ALA A 75 -0.31 18.49 -6.87
N GLY A 76 -0.61 19.42 -5.96
CA GLY A 76 0.07 19.60 -4.68
C GLY A 76 -0.40 18.63 -3.60
N ILE A 77 0.09 18.86 -2.37
CA ILE A 77 -0.30 18.10 -1.17
C ILE A 77 -1.81 18.25 -0.93
N ASN A 78 -2.48 17.16 -0.56
CA ASN A 78 -3.88 17.18 -0.20
C ASN A 78 -4.06 17.60 1.26
N GLU A 79 -4.82 18.67 1.53
CA GLU A 79 -5.02 19.18 2.90
C GLU A 79 -5.85 18.24 3.78
N LYS A 80 -6.66 17.35 3.18
CA LYS A 80 -7.53 16.41 3.90
C LYS A 80 -6.79 15.15 4.35
N TYR A 81 -5.82 14.70 3.56
CA TYR A 81 -5.13 13.42 3.79
C TYR A 81 -3.64 13.63 4.03
N ASP A 82 -3.21 13.30 5.24
CA ASP A 82 -1.82 13.40 5.67
C ASP A 82 -0.96 12.37 4.95
N GLU A 83 0.06 12.85 4.24
CA GLU A 83 0.95 12.01 3.45
C GLU A 83 1.78 11.04 4.29
N PHE A 84 2.14 11.39 5.53
CA PHE A 84 2.87 10.47 6.42
C PHE A 84 1.98 9.31 6.88
N ILE A 85 0.70 9.57 7.13
CA ILE A 85 -0.24 8.51 7.48
C ILE A 85 -0.50 7.61 6.26
N LEU A 86 -0.59 8.18 5.06
CA LEU A 86 -0.68 7.41 3.81
C LEU A 86 0.56 6.56 3.56
N GLU A 87 1.76 7.08 3.83
CA GLU A 87 3.00 6.31 3.77
C GLU A 87 2.99 5.15 4.77
N TRP A 88 2.55 5.40 6.01
CA TRP A 88 2.41 4.36 7.02
C TRP A 88 1.44 3.25 6.60
N MET A 89 0.28 3.62 6.02
CA MET A 89 -0.65 2.64 5.46
C MET A 89 0.00 1.80 4.35
N ALA A 90 0.76 2.44 3.45
CA ALA A 90 1.47 1.76 2.37
C ALA A 90 2.50 0.76 2.92
N ASP A 91 3.21 1.13 3.99
CA ASP A 91 4.16 0.27 4.68
C ASP A 91 3.48 -0.93 5.31
N VAL A 92 2.38 -0.71 6.05
CA VAL A 92 1.60 -1.79 6.67
C VAL A 92 1.15 -2.80 5.63
N TYR A 93 0.52 -2.34 4.55
CA TYR A 93 0.03 -3.24 3.49
C TYR A 93 1.18 -3.97 2.78
N THR A 94 2.30 -3.30 2.53
CA THR A 94 3.46 -3.91 1.86
C THR A 94 4.16 -4.92 2.77
N TYR A 95 4.40 -4.57 4.03
CA TYR A 95 5.01 -5.43 5.02
C TYR A 95 4.14 -6.67 5.27
N MET A 96 2.85 -6.50 5.50
CA MET A 96 1.96 -7.64 5.77
C MET A 96 1.90 -8.61 4.58
N GLN A 97 1.82 -8.08 3.36
CA GLN A 97 1.85 -8.88 2.13
C GLN A 97 3.18 -9.65 2.04
N TRP A 98 4.31 -8.94 2.12
CA TRP A 98 5.62 -9.56 1.92
C TRP A 98 6.01 -10.52 3.05
N LYS A 99 5.89 -10.09 4.31
CA LYS A 99 6.35 -10.82 5.49
C LYS A 99 5.55 -12.09 5.77
N TYR A 100 4.23 -12.04 5.55
CA TYR A 100 3.32 -13.14 5.87
C TYR A 100 2.76 -13.85 4.64
N ASP A 101 3.21 -13.48 3.44
CA ASP A 101 2.74 -14.04 2.16
C ASP A 101 1.20 -13.98 2.01
N LEU A 102 0.62 -12.88 2.48
CA LEU A 102 -0.82 -12.65 2.43
C LEU A 102 -1.18 -11.97 1.12
N LYS A 103 -2.29 -12.40 0.50
CA LYS A 103 -2.85 -11.69 -0.66
C LYS A 103 -3.29 -10.29 -0.25
N SER A 104 -2.91 -9.29 -1.03
CA SER A 104 -3.25 -7.89 -0.82
C SER A 104 -4.77 -7.66 -0.78
N GLU A 105 -5.53 -8.37 -1.61
CA GLU A 105 -6.99 -8.34 -1.61
C GLU A 105 -7.59 -8.78 -0.26
N ASN A 106 -7.01 -9.81 0.37
CA ASN A 106 -7.46 -10.30 1.67
C ASN A 106 -7.10 -9.32 2.80
N ILE A 107 -5.93 -8.67 2.71
CA ILE A 107 -5.51 -7.67 3.71
C ILE A 107 -6.46 -6.48 3.64
N VAL A 108 -6.72 -5.94 2.45
CA VAL A 108 -7.54 -4.72 2.30
C VAL A 108 -9.02 -4.96 2.59
N ASP A 109 -9.52 -6.19 2.42
CA ASP A 109 -10.89 -6.54 2.79
C ASP A 109 -11.11 -6.63 4.30
N LYS A 110 -10.07 -7.01 5.05
CA LYS A 110 -10.11 -7.05 6.51
C LYS A 110 -9.72 -5.72 7.15
N ILE A 111 -8.72 -5.05 6.60
CA ILE A 111 -8.19 -3.76 7.06
C ILE A 111 -8.49 -2.73 5.97
N LYS A 112 -9.64 -2.06 6.04
CA LYS A 112 -10.03 -1.08 5.03
C LYS A 112 -9.14 0.18 5.12
N PRO A 113 -8.85 0.86 3.98
CA PRO A 113 -7.99 2.04 4.00
C PRO A 113 -8.50 3.15 4.92
N GLU A 114 -9.81 3.42 4.95
CA GLU A 114 -10.44 4.40 5.83
C GLU A 114 -10.22 4.06 7.31
N GLU A 115 -10.42 2.79 7.67
CA GLU A 115 -10.29 2.30 9.04
C GLU A 115 -8.84 2.34 9.51
N LEU A 116 -7.89 2.00 8.62
CA LEU A 116 -6.47 2.05 8.90
C LEU A 116 -5.98 3.49 9.06
N TYR A 117 -6.39 4.38 8.15
CA TYR A 117 -6.06 5.80 8.22
C TYR A 117 -6.56 6.41 9.54
N ASN A 118 -7.85 6.23 9.85
CA ASN A 118 -8.45 6.78 11.08
C ASN A 118 -7.84 6.22 12.36
N LYS A 119 -7.30 4.99 12.33
CA LYS A 119 -6.64 4.38 13.49
C LYS A 119 -5.29 5.01 13.82
N TYR A 120 -4.57 5.48 12.80
CA TYR A 120 -3.22 6.02 12.94
C TYR A 120 -3.14 7.52 12.63
N PHE A 121 -4.26 8.19 12.38
CA PHE A 121 -4.26 9.64 12.30
C PHE A 121 -4.39 10.26 13.70
N PRO A 122 -3.56 11.25 14.08
CA PRO A 122 -2.44 11.85 13.34
C PRO A 122 -1.07 11.21 13.64
N LEU A 123 -1.03 10.08 14.36
CA LEU A 123 0.21 9.42 14.79
C LEU A 123 0.24 7.93 14.43
N HIS A 124 1.37 7.48 13.89
CA HIS A 124 1.63 6.07 13.64
C HIS A 124 2.53 5.42 14.70
N GLU A 125 2.71 4.10 14.62
CA GLU A 125 3.59 3.37 15.54
C GLU A 125 5.06 3.62 15.19
N ALA A 126 5.94 3.58 16.20
CA ALA A 126 7.38 3.71 16.00
C ALA A 126 8.02 2.50 15.28
N SER A 127 7.33 1.35 15.27
CA SER A 127 7.80 0.11 14.64
C SER A 127 6.74 -0.49 13.73
N LEU A 128 7.10 -0.70 12.47
CA LEU A 128 6.24 -1.32 11.45
C LEU A 128 5.85 -2.76 11.82
N GLU A 129 6.81 -3.55 12.32
CA GLU A 129 6.55 -4.92 12.76
C GLU A 129 5.56 -4.95 13.94
N ASN A 130 5.74 -4.07 14.93
CA ASN A 130 4.80 -3.96 16.05
C ASN A 130 3.40 -3.55 15.58
N GLY A 131 3.31 -2.58 14.66
CA GLY A 131 2.05 -2.16 14.05
C GLY A 131 1.36 -3.31 13.32
N ALA A 132 2.09 -4.03 12.48
CA ALA A 132 1.57 -5.16 11.72
C ALA A 132 1.08 -6.30 12.63
N GLU A 133 1.83 -6.68 13.67
CA GLU A 133 1.42 -7.72 14.62
C GLU A 133 0.18 -7.34 15.43
N LYS A 134 0.05 -6.07 15.85
CA LYS A 134 -1.18 -5.56 16.49
C LYS A 134 -2.37 -5.67 15.54
N LEU A 135 -2.20 -5.26 14.29
CA LEU A 135 -3.28 -5.32 13.29
C LEU A 135 -3.70 -6.76 13.00
N LYS A 136 -2.75 -7.70 12.88
CA LYS A 136 -3.09 -9.12 12.72
C LYS A 136 -3.97 -9.66 13.85
N LYS A 137 -3.67 -9.28 15.09
CA LYS A 137 -4.48 -9.66 16.26
C LYS A 137 -5.87 -9.00 16.23
N ILE A 138 -5.94 -7.71 15.92
CA ILE A 138 -7.22 -6.96 15.88
C ILE A 138 -8.16 -7.51 14.80
N TYR A 139 -7.62 -7.82 13.62
CA TYR A 139 -8.40 -8.21 12.45
C TYR A 139 -8.39 -9.72 12.15
N ASN A 140 -7.83 -10.53 13.05
CA ASN A 140 -7.70 -11.99 12.94
C ASN A 140 -7.15 -12.41 11.56
N ILE A 141 -5.96 -11.91 11.22
CA ILE A 141 -5.24 -12.16 9.95
C ILE A 141 -4.11 -13.16 10.15
#